data_AF-A0A7S1WFI1-F1
#
_entry.id   AF-A0A7S1WFI1-F1
#
_cell.length_a   1.000
_cell.length_b   1.000
_cell.length_c   1.000
_cell.angle_alpha   90.00
_cell.angle_beta   90.00
_cell.angle_gamma   90.00
#
_symmetry.space_group_name_H-M   'P 1'
#
loop_
_entity.id
_entity.type
_entity.pdbx_description
1 polymer ?
#
loop_
_entity_poly.entity_id
_entity_poly.type
_entity_poly.pdbx_seq_one_letter_code
_entity_poly.pdbx_strand_id
1 'polypeptide(L)'
;KGLMGNVVIIATLMGLAYQLFLGTDGLLASTVPVVDGVASFPHPLEDIVSLWTAPFTFLFLFVNGTCLTETSLASWSLMLVLMKVLACAYLSFFLGSAMIPSGQSSLRNFTFFYGSIPAGGAPLVFATIFDPGCVGAIAAASLYC
;
A
#
# COMPACT_ATOMS: atom_id res chain seq x y z
N LYS A 1 -5.77 -3.02 24.17
CA LYS A 1 -5.83 -1.55 23.96
C LYS A 1 -6.54 -1.32 22.63
N GLY A 2 -7.72 -0.70 22.67
CA GLY A 2 -8.79 -0.88 21.67
C GLY A 2 -8.49 -0.38 20.26
N LEU A 3 -9.22 -0.93 19.28
CA LEU A 3 -9.11 -0.65 17.84
C LEU A 3 -9.15 0.86 17.50
N MET A 4 -9.93 1.64 18.25
CA MET A 4 -10.03 3.10 18.09
C MET A 4 -8.77 3.89 18.44
N GLY A 5 -7.80 3.30 19.16
CA GLY A 5 -6.51 3.95 19.42
C GLY A 5 -5.48 3.76 18.31
N ASN A 6 -5.83 3.02 17.25
CA ASN A 6 -4.94 2.80 16.13
C ASN A 6 -4.94 4.04 15.23
N VAL A 7 -3.81 4.74 15.22
CA VAL A 7 -3.58 5.96 14.42
C VAL A 7 -3.89 5.73 12.94
N VAL A 8 -3.63 4.53 12.41
CA VAL A 8 -3.95 4.18 11.02
C VAL A 8 -5.45 4.17 10.80
N ILE A 9 -6.23 3.58 11.71
CA ILE A 9 -7.70 3.54 11.58
C ILE A 9 -8.28 4.94 11.67
N ILE A 10 -7.80 5.76 12.60
CA ILE A 10 -8.24 7.17 12.73
C ILE A 10 -7.88 7.94 11.45
N ALA A 11 -6.66 7.81 10.95
CA ALA A 11 -6.22 8.47 9.71
C ALA A 11 -7.05 8.04 8.49
N THR A 12 -7.34 6.75 8.34
CA THR A 12 -8.18 6.23 7.25
C THR A 12 -9.62 6.75 7.37
N LEU A 13 -10.19 6.79 8.58
CA LEU A 13 -11.53 7.35 8.82
C LEU A 13 -11.57 8.86 8.53
N MET A 14 -10.53 9.61 8.91
CA MET A 14 -10.42 11.04 8.59
C MET A 14 -10.30 11.27 7.08
N GLY A 15 -9.49 10.47 6.37
CA GLY A 15 -9.39 10.54 4.91
C GLY A 15 -10.70 10.21 4.20
N LEU A 16 -11.42 9.20 4.70
CA LEU A 16 -12.72 8.81 4.16
C LEU A 16 -13.79 9.87 4.44
N ALA A 17 -13.80 10.46 5.64
CA ALA A 17 -14.67 11.59 5.96
C ALA A 17 -14.36 12.80 5.05
N TYR A 18 -13.08 13.11 4.84
CA TYR A 18 -12.65 14.18 3.93
C TYR A 18 -13.17 13.93 2.50
N GLN A 19 -13.02 12.72 1.95
CA GLN A 19 -13.55 12.39 0.63
C GLN A 19 -15.08 12.47 0.56
N LEU A 20 -15.79 12.07 1.62
CA LEU A 20 -17.26 12.07 1.64
C LEU A 20 -17.85 13.49 1.76
N PHE A 21 -17.19 14.39 2.49
CA PHE A 21 -17.65 15.77 2.63
C PHE A 21 -17.17 16.67 1.48
N LEU A 22 -15.92 16.54 1.03
CA LEU A 22 -15.26 17.50 0.13
C LEU A 22 -14.94 16.91 -1.25
N GLY A 23 -15.09 15.61 -1.49
CA GLY A 23 -14.80 14.98 -2.79
C GLY A 23 -15.77 15.39 -3.92
N THR A 24 -15.48 14.91 -5.13
CA THR A 24 -16.21 15.24 -6.38
C THR A 24 -17.72 14.96 -6.32
N ASP A 25 -18.14 13.99 -5.52
CA ASP A 25 -19.55 13.61 -5.31
C ASP A 25 -20.03 13.90 -3.87
N GLY A 26 -19.25 14.68 -3.11
CA GLY A 26 -19.50 14.98 -1.70
C GLY A 26 -20.50 16.10 -1.46
N LEU A 27 -20.97 16.21 -0.21
CA LEU A 27 -22.01 17.17 0.21
C LEU A 27 -21.59 18.65 0.05
N LEU A 28 -20.27 18.92 -0.04
CA LEU A 28 -19.64 20.23 -0.29
C LEU A 28 -18.77 20.20 -1.58
N ALA A 29 -19.20 19.47 -2.62
CA ALA A 29 -18.48 19.33 -3.90
C ALA A 29 -18.08 20.66 -4.59
N SER A 30 -18.63 21.80 -4.16
CA SER A 30 -18.30 23.14 -4.68
C SER A 30 -16.90 23.66 -4.30
N THR A 31 -16.17 23.02 -3.38
CA THR A 31 -14.94 23.60 -2.80
C THR A 31 -13.62 22.92 -3.20
N VAL A 32 -13.64 21.81 -3.95
CA VAL A 32 -12.42 21.12 -4.38
C VAL A 32 -12.09 21.45 -5.84
N PRO A 33 -10.87 21.92 -6.13
CA PRO A 33 -10.44 22.14 -7.50
C PRO A 33 -10.34 20.79 -8.22
N VAL A 34 -11.13 20.62 -9.27
CA VAL A 34 -11.02 19.48 -10.17
C VAL A 34 -10.00 19.83 -11.24
N VAL A 35 -8.82 19.24 -11.16
CA VAL A 35 -7.78 19.35 -12.19
C VAL A 35 -7.83 18.07 -13.03
N ASP A 36 -8.06 18.20 -14.33
CA ASP A 36 -8.15 17.08 -15.29
C ASP A 36 -9.13 15.96 -14.92
N GLY A 37 -10.24 16.31 -14.25
CA GLY A 37 -11.29 15.35 -13.89
C GLY A 37 -10.96 14.47 -12.68
N VAL A 38 -9.85 14.74 -11.98
CA VAL A 38 -9.44 14.03 -10.77
C VAL A 38 -9.54 14.99 -9.58
N ALA A 39 -10.12 14.52 -8.48
CA ALA A 39 -10.09 15.24 -7.22
C ALA A 39 -8.65 15.29 -6.70
N SER A 40 -7.96 16.41 -6.89
CA SER A 40 -6.64 16.65 -6.31
C SER A 40 -6.77 17.40 -4.99
N PHE A 41 -5.77 17.24 -4.12
CA PHE A 41 -5.68 18.10 -2.95
C PHE A 41 -5.44 19.54 -3.42
N PRO A 42 -6.10 20.55 -2.83
CA PRO A 42 -5.81 21.93 -3.20
C PRO A 42 -4.36 22.27 -2.80
N HIS A 43 -3.61 22.89 -3.71
CA HIS A 43 -2.33 23.49 -3.36
C HIS A 43 -2.54 24.49 -2.21
N PRO A 44 -1.69 24.48 -1.16
CA PRO A 44 -0.38 23.81 -1.04
C PRO A 44 -0.39 22.45 -0.31
N LEU A 45 -1.56 21.91 0.05
CA LEU A 45 -1.62 20.68 0.85
C LEU A 45 -1.06 19.47 0.11
N GLU A 46 -1.25 19.40 -1.20
CA GLU A 46 -0.66 18.35 -2.05
C GLU A 46 0.87 18.34 -1.94
N ASP A 47 1.51 19.50 -2.04
CA ASP A 47 2.97 19.62 -1.97
C ASP A 47 3.49 19.23 -0.59
N ILE A 48 2.78 19.61 0.48
CA ILE A 48 3.16 19.25 1.85
C ILE A 48 3.05 17.74 2.05
N VAL A 49 1.94 17.12 1.62
CA VAL A 49 1.75 15.67 1.73
C VAL A 49 2.75 14.92 0.87
N SER A 50 3.00 15.37 -0.35
CA SER A 50 4.00 14.78 -1.25
C SER A 50 5.40 14.87 -0.65
N LEU A 51 5.80 16.05 -0.16
CA LEU A 51 7.10 16.26 0.48
C LEU A 51 7.26 15.39 1.73
N TRP A 52 6.21 15.24 2.52
CA TRP A 52 6.23 14.46 3.76
C TRP A 52 6.22 12.95 3.51
N THR A 53 5.57 12.49 2.44
CA THR A 53 5.46 11.07 2.10
C THR A 53 6.61 10.55 1.22
N ALA A 54 7.30 11.43 0.50
CA ALA A 54 8.46 11.09 -0.33
C ALA A 54 9.53 10.20 0.34
N PRO A 55 9.94 10.44 1.60
CA PRO A 55 10.98 9.62 2.23
C PRO A 55 10.47 8.26 2.74
N PHE A 56 9.15 8.02 2.81
CA PHE A 56 8.62 6.82 3.48
C PHE A 56 9.01 5.53 2.80
N THR A 57 9.06 5.50 1.47
CA THR A 57 9.52 4.32 0.73
C THR A 57 10.99 3.98 1.07
N PHE A 58 11.85 4.99 1.16
CA PHE A 58 13.26 4.78 1.49
C PHE A 58 13.50 4.42 2.96
N LEU A 59 12.78 5.08 3.88
CA LEU A 59 12.84 4.75 5.30
C LEU A 59 12.33 3.33 5.56
N PHE A 60 11.29 2.92 4.84
CA PHE A 60 10.78 1.57 4.87
C PHE A 60 11.84 0.54 4.43
N LEU A 61 12.48 0.74 3.28
CA LEU A 61 13.56 -0.12 2.80
C LEU A 61 14.75 -0.15 3.79
N PHE A 62 15.10 1.01 4.34
CA PHE A 62 16.17 1.14 5.34
C PHE A 62 15.85 0.34 6.61
N VAL A 63 14.65 0.49 7.18
CA VAL A 63 14.24 -0.24 8.39
C VAL A 63 14.26 -1.75 8.16
N ASN A 64 13.71 -2.24 7.04
CA ASN A 64 13.80 -3.68 6.73
C ASN A 64 15.26 -4.12 6.56
N GLY A 65 16.12 -3.28 5.99
CA GLY A 65 17.55 -3.54 5.82
C GLY A 65 18.25 -3.69 7.16
N THR A 66 17.94 -2.82 8.13
CA THR A 66 18.52 -2.91 9.48
C THR A 66 18.03 -4.11 10.29
N CYS A 67 16.91 -4.72 9.92
CA CYS A 67 16.40 -5.94 10.55
C CYS A 67 17.08 -7.22 10.04
N LEU A 68 17.85 -7.16 8.95
CA LEU A 68 18.62 -8.29 8.45
C LEU A 68 19.90 -8.46 9.28
N THR A 69 19.91 -9.44 10.18
CA THR A 69 21.11 -9.84 10.92
C THR A 69 22.04 -10.73 10.09
N GLU A 70 21.49 -11.45 9.10
CA GLU A 70 22.23 -12.34 8.20
C GLU A 70 21.68 -12.22 6.77
N THR A 71 22.55 -11.92 5.81
CA THR A 71 22.22 -11.98 4.37
C THR A 71 22.26 -13.43 3.89
N SER A 72 21.21 -14.19 4.18
CA SER A 72 20.98 -15.47 3.50
C SER A 72 19.94 -15.28 2.39
N LEU A 73 20.40 -15.35 1.14
CA LEU A 73 19.52 -15.49 -0.02
C LEU A 73 19.03 -16.93 -0.06
N ALA A 74 18.03 -17.23 0.77
CA ALA A 74 17.35 -18.51 0.69
C ALA A 74 16.56 -18.55 -0.63
N SER A 75 16.84 -19.54 -1.49
CA SER A 75 16.08 -19.79 -2.72
C SER A 75 14.57 -19.92 -2.45
N TRP A 76 14.22 -20.39 -1.26
CA TRP A 76 12.86 -20.45 -0.76
C TRP A 76 12.19 -19.07 -0.65
N SER A 77 12.88 -18.05 -0.15
CA SER A 77 12.35 -16.69 -0.05
C SER A 77 12.08 -16.10 -1.43
N LEU A 78 12.96 -16.32 -2.40
CA LEU A 78 12.74 -15.90 -3.79
C LEU A 78 11.48 -16.55 -4.39
N MET A 79 11.28 -17.85 -4.13
CA MET A 79 10.10 -18.57 -4.61
C MET A 79 8.80 -18.03 -3.99
N LEU A 80 8.80 -17.76 -2.68
CA LEU A 80 7.65 -17.17 -2.00
C LEU A 80 7.30 -15.78 -2.54
N VAL A 81 8.32 -14.97 -2.83
CA VAL A 81 8.17 -13.65 -3.46
C VAL A 81 7.53 -13.76 -4.84
N LEU A 82 8.10 -14.59 -5.72
CA LEU A 82 7.58 -14.77 -7.08
C LEU A 82 6.15 -15.31 -7.06
N MET A 83 5.88 -16.30 -6.21
CA MET A 83 4.54 -16.87 -6.05
C MET A 83 3.55 -15.81 -5.58
N LYS A 84 3.91 -15.02 -4.55
CA LYS A 84 3.05 -13.94 -4.05
C LYS A 84 2.79 -12.89 -5.12
N VAL A 85 3.83 -12.40 -5.79
CA VAL A 85 3.71 -11.31 -6.78
C VAL A 85 2.84 -11.76 -7.96
N LEU A 86 3.09 -12.96 -8.50
CA LEU A 86 2.30 -13.50 -9.59
C LEU A 86 0.87 -13.78 -9.15
N ALA A 87 0.67 -14.50 -8.04
CA ALA A 87 -0.67 -14.84 -7.56
C ALA A 87 -1.48 -13.59 -7.22
N CYS A 88 -0.91 -12.63 -6.49
CA CYS A 88 -1.59 -11.39 -6.14
C CYS A 88 -1.87 -10.52 -7.37
N ALA A 89 -0.96 -10.41 -8.33
CA ALA A 89 -1.17 -9.62 -9.55
C ALA A 89 -2.31 -10.20 -10.40
N TYR A 90 -2.27 -11.51 -10.69
CA TYR A 90 -3.31 -12.16 -11.49
C TYR A 90 -4.65 -12.23 -10.77
N LEU A 91 -4.66 -12.52 -9.47
CA LEU A 91 -5.91 -12.55 -8.69
C LEU A 91 -6.53 -11.15 -8.61
N SER A 92 -5.73 -10.10 -8.37
CA SER A 92 -6.21 -8.72 -8.33
C SER A 92 -6.71 -8.24 -9.69
N PHE A 93 -6.09 -8.67 -10.78
CA PHE A 93 -6.57 -8.40 -12.13
C PHE A 93 -7.87 -9.14 -12.45
N PHE A 94 -7.99 -10.39 -12.05
CA PHE A 94 -9.21 -11.18 -12.24
C PHE A 94 -10.38 -10.57 -11.46
N LEU A 95 -10.19 -10.30 -10.16
CA LEU A 95 -11.20 -9.64 -9.32
C LEU A 95 -11.53 -8.23 -9.83
N GLY A 96 -10.50 -7.45 -10.19
CA GLY A 96 -10.69 -6.13 -10.78
C GLY A 96 -11.49 -6.19 -12.09
N SER A 97 -11.21 -7.18 -12.95
CA SER A 97 -11.96 -7.36 -14.20
C SER A 97 -13.42 -7.80 -13.98
N ALA A 98 -13.73 -8.44 -12.84
CA ALA A 98 -15.10 -8.81 -12.48
C ALA A 98 -15.89 -7.63 -11.88
N MET A 99 -15.23 -6.73 -11.15
CA MET A 99 -15.89 -5.63 -10.44
C MET A 99 -15.89 -4.29 -11.19
N ILE A 100 -14.91 -4.06 -12.07
CA ILE A 100 -14.74 -2.79 -12.77
C ILE A 100 -15.50 -2.83 -14.11
N PRO A 101 -16.37 -1.84 -14.40
CA PRO A 101 -17.09 -1.77 -15.67
C PRO A 101 -16.17 -1.77 -16.89
N SER A 102 -16.62 -2.43 -17.96
CA SER A 102 -15.95 -2.48 -19.25
C SER A 102 -15.84 -1.07 -19.85
N GLY A 103 -14.66 -0.47 -19.74
CA GLY A 103 -14.37 0.90 -20.16
C GLY A 103 -13.25 1.57 -19.34
N GLN A 104 -13.02 1.09 -18.12
CA GLN A 104 -12.00 1.63 -17.21
C GLN A 104 -10.73 0.76 -17.20
N SER A 105 -10.03 0.71 -18.35
CA SER A 105 -8.80 -0.08 -18.50
C SER A 105 -7.68 0.38 -17.56
N SER A 106 -7.59 1.68 -17.27
CA SER A 106 -6.61 2.24 -16.32
C SER A 106 -6.78 1.66 -14.92
N LEU A 107 -8.01 1.57 -14.40
CA LEU A 107 -8.30 1.00 -13.09
C LEU A 107 -8.01 -0.50 -13.03
N ARG A 108 -8.29 -1.25 -14.11
CA ARG A 108 -7.92 -2.68 -14.20
C ARG A 108 -6.41 -2.90 -14.25
N ASN A 109 -5.69 -2.05 -14.97
CA ASN A 109 -4.23 -2.10 -15.00
C ASN A 109 -3.65 -1.71 -13.63
N PHE A 110 -4.28 -0.78 -12.93
CA PHE A 110 -3.92 -0.42 -11.57
C PHE A 110 -4.12 -1.58 -10.60
N THR A 111 -5.19 -2.37 -10.68
CA THR A 111 -5.35 -3.54 -9.79
C THR A 111 -4.29 -4.60 -10.02
N PHE A 112 -3.88 -4.83 -11.28
CA PHE A 112 -2.74 -5.70 -11.59
C PHE A 112 -1.44 -5.14 -11.01
N PHE A 113 -1.15 -3.85 -11.28
CA PHE A 113 0.04 -3.18 -10.77
C PHE A 113 0.11 -3.25 -9.24
N TYR A 114 -0.97 -2.93 -8.55
CA TYR A 114 -1.04 -2.99 -7.08
C TYR A 114 -0.77 -4.40 -6.55
N GLY A 115 -1.35 -5.43 -7.19
CA GLY A 115 -1.08 -6.82 -6.83
C GLY A 115 0.36 -7.27 -7.08
N SER A 116 1.04 -6.64 -8.04
CA SER A 116 2.44 -6.91 -8.37
C SER A 116 3.45 -6.23 -7.44
N ILE A 117 3.02 -5.26 -6.63
CA ILE A 117 3.91 -4.60 -5.67
C ILE A 117 4.39 -5.63 -4.66
N PRO A 118 5.69 -5.72 -4.36
CA PRO A 118 6.23 -6.60 -3.34
C PRO A 118 5.56 -6.39 -1.96
N ALA A 119 5.62 -7.39 -1.09
CA ALA A 119 5.01 -7.26 0.23
C ALA A 119 5.68 -6.13 1.03
N GLY A 120 4.87 -5.23 1.62
CA GLY A 120 5.37 -4.26 2.60
C GLY A 120 5.81 -4.95 3.90
N GLY A 121 6.22 -4.19 4.91
CA GLY A 121 6.82 -4.76 6.14
C GLY A 121 5.83 -5.01 7.27
N ALA A 122 4.52 -4.81 7.03
CA ALA A 122 3.49 -5.24 7.96
C ALA A 122 3.58 -6.75 8.31
N PRO A 123 3.81 -7.68 7.35
CA PRO A 123 4.04 -9.09 7.64
C PRO A 123 5.26 -9.34 8.54
N LEU A 124 6.29 -8.49 8.50
CA LEU A 124 7.44 -8.59 9.40
C LEU A 124 7.03 -8.33 10.85
N VAL A 125 6.21 -7.30 11.09
CA VAL A 125 5.66 -7.01 12.42
C VAL A 125 4.79 -8.16 12.90
N PHE A 126 3.92 -8.70 12.04
CA PHE A 126 3.10 -9.86 12.39
C PHE A 126 3.95 -11.10 12.68
N ALA A 127 5.00 -11.35 11.91
CA ALA A 127 5.94 -12.44 12.14
C ALA A 127 6.61 -12.32 13.51
N THR A 128 7.10 -11.13 13.87
CA THR A 128 7.74 -10.92 15.19
C THR A 128 6.80 -11.20 16.37
N ILE A 129 5.49 -11.04 16.19
CA ILE A 129 4.49 -11.25 17.24
C ILE A 129 4.00 -12.71 17.29
N PHE A 130 3.73 -13.30 16.12
CA PHE A 130 3.02 -14.57 16.02
C PHE A 130 3.91 -15.77 15.65
N ASP A 131 5.03 -15.55 14.96
CA ASP A 131 5.98 -16.61 14.58
C ASP A 131 7.41 -16.07 14.42
N PRO A 132 8.13 -15.86 15.55
CA PRO A 132 9.46 -15.28 15.56
C PRO A 132 10.50 -16.09 14.76
N GLY A 133 10.29 -17.40 14.59
CA GLY A 133 11.20 -18.28 13.85
C GLY A 133 11.26 -17.97 12.35
N CYS A 134 10.20 -17.36 11.80
CA CYS A 134 10.10 -17.03 10.38
C CYS A 134 10.52 -15.59 10.04
N VAL A 135 10.90 -14.78 11.04
CA VAL A 135 11.23 -13.35 10.87
C VAL A 135 12.35 -13.14 9.86
N GLY A 136 13.43 -13.93 9.93
CA GLY A 136 14.55 -13.80 9.01
C GLY A 136 14.17 -14.11 7.55
N ALA A 137 13.35 -15.15 7.34
CA ALA A 137 12.87 -15.51 6.01
C ALA A 137 11.95 -14.43 5.43
N ILE A 138 11.09 -13.83 6.25
CA ILE A 138 10.15 -12.76 5.86
C ILE A 138 10.89 -11.43 5.64
N ALA A 139 11.88 -11.10 6.46
CA ALA A 139 12.74 -9.93 6.25
C ALA A 139 13.51 -10.04 4.93
N ALA A 140 14.13 -11.20 4.65
CA ALA A 140 14.80 -11.46 3.38
C ALA A 140 13.82 -11.40 2.20
N ALA A 141 12.65 -12.03 2.32
CA ALA A 141 11.61 -11.98 1.30
C ALA A 141 11.06 -10.57 1.07
N SER A 142 11.06 -9.69 2.08
CA SER A 142 10.59 -8.29 1.92
C SER A 142 11.66 -7.37 1.32
N LEU A 143 12.95 -7.72 1.44
CA LEU A 143 14.06 -6.88 0.98
C LEU A 143 14.55 -7.21 -0.42
N TYR A 144 14.51 -8.49 -0.81
CA TYR A 144 14.92 -8.98 -2.13
C TYR A 144 13.76 -9.00 -3.14
N CYS A 145 12.70 -8.26 -2.83
CA CYS A 145 11.44 -8.16 -3.52
C CYS A 145 11.38 -6.83 -4.29
#